data_AF-A0A395XU56-F1
#
_entry.id   AF-A0A395XU56-F1
#
_cell.length_a   1.000
_cell.length_b   1.000
_cell.length_c   1.000
_cell.angle_alpha   90.00
_cell.angle_beta   90.00
_cell.angle_gamma   90.00
#
_symmetry.space_group_name_H-M   'P 1'
#
loop_
_entity.id
_entity.type
_entity.pdbx_description
1 polymer ?
#
loop_
_entity_poly.entity_id
_entity_poly.type
_entity_poly.pdbx_seq_one_letter_code
_entity_poly.pdbx_strand_id
1 'polypeptide(L)' 'MVTNVSEKDKTLQEIIAWCERLETEGRRLAYALLLQHDMGAYGAVIGQVNAYGKIADHCRSMLGSMPSEVPNQSEDAK' A
#
# COMPACT_ATOMS: atom_id res chain seq x y z
N MET A 1 24.81 -4.92 8.12
CA MET A 1 23.65 -5.08 7.21
C MET A 1 23.09 -3.71 6.91
N VAL A 2 22.71 -3.47 5.65
CA VAL A 2 22.25 -2.20 5.09
C VAL A 2 21.03 -1.67 5.87
N THR A 3 21.23 -0.68 6.72
CA THR A 3 20.18 -0.03 7.54
C THR A 3 19.04 0.52 6.68
N ASN A 4 19.38 1.07 5.51
CA ASN A 4 18.43 1.71 4.60
C ASN A 4 17.42 0.73 3.99
N VAL A 5 17.82 -0.54 3.76
CA VAL A 5 16.92 -1.60 3.28
C VAL A 5 15.94 -1.98 4.39
N SER A 6 16.41 -2.03 5.65
CA SER A 6 15.57 -2.36 6.80
C SER A 6 14.52 -1.28 7.12
N GLU A 7 14.85 0.00 7.00
CA GLU A 7 13.91 1.09 7.25
C GLU A 7 12.85 1.20 6.14
N LYS A 8 13.26 1.09 4.87
CA LYS A 8 12.32 1.02 3.74
C LYS A 8 11.34 -0.13 3.92
N ASP A 9 11.84 -1.32 4.23
CA ASP A 9 10.99 -2.51 4.37
C ASP A 9 10.02 -2.36 5.54
N LYS A 10 10.44 -1.72 6.64
CA LYS A 10 9.53 -1.40 7.75
C LYS A 10 8.41 -0.45 7.30
N THR A 11 8.74 0.63 6.60
CA THR A 11 7.72 1.57 6.09
C THR A 11 6.77 0.90 5.10
N LEU A 12 7.28 0.06 4.19
CA LEU A 12 6.44 -0.70 3.26
C LEU A 12 5.49 -1.65 4.01
N GLN A 13 5.96 -2.32 5.07
CA GLN A 13 5.11 -3.16 5.90
C GLN A 13 4.02 -2.36 6.64
N GLU A 14 4.34 -1.16 7.14
CA GLU A 14 3.34 -0.28 7.77
C GLU A 14 2.25 0.14 6.78
N ILE A 15 2.62 0.48 5.54
CA ILE A 15 1.66 0.81 4.47
C ILE A 15 0.79 -0.40 4.12
N ILE A 16 1.39 -1.58 3.97
CA ILE A 16 0.66 -2.83 3.69
C ILE A 16 -0.40 -3.07 4.79
N ALA A 17 0.00 -3.02 6.05
CA ALA A 17 -0.92 -3.23 7.18
C ALA A 17 -2.04 -2.18 7.24
N TRP A 18 -1.74 -0.93 6.87
CA TRP A 18 -2.74 0.13 6.78
C TRP A 18 -3.73 -0.14 5.63
N CYS A 19 -3.27 -0.52 4.45
CA CYS A 19 -4.13 -0.90 3.33
C CYS A 19 -5.04 -2.10 3.66
N GLU A 20 -4.48 -3.16 4.26
CA GLU A 20 -5.25 -4.37 4.65
C GLU A 20 -6.36 -4.04 5.68
N ARG A 21 -6.08 -3.12 6.62
CA ARG A 21 -7.09 -2.62 7.56
C ARG A 21 -8.21 -1.86 6.83
N LEU A 22 -7.86 -0.97 5.91
CA LEU A 22 -8.84 -0.18 5.14
C LEU A 22 -9.68 -1.06 4.21
N GLU A 23 -9.09 -2.10 3.62
CA GLU A 23 -9.86 -3.09 2.87
C GLU A 23 -10.88 -3.80 3.74
N THR A 24 -10.48 -4.24 4.93
CA THR A 24 -11.36 -4.96 5.85
C THR A 24 -12.56 -4.09 6.24
N GLU A 25 -12.30 -2.85 6.64
CA GLU A 25 -13.36 -1.92 7.01
C GLU A 25 -14.22 -1.51 5.81
N GLY A 26 -13.60 -1.25 4.66
CA GLY A 26 -14.31 -0.93 3.42
C GLY A 26 -15.20 -2.07 2.94
N ARG A 27 -14.76 -3.34 3.05
CA ARG A 27 -15.60 -4.51 2.73
C ARG A 27 -16.79 -4.63 3.67
N ARG A 28 -16.61 -4.34 4.96
CA ARG A 28 -17.70 -4.32 5.95
C ARG A 28 -18.75 -3.26 5.58
N LEU A 29 -18.31 -2.06 5.23
CA LEU A 29 -19.19 -0.99 4.77
C LEU A 29 -19.88 -1.35 3.45
N ALA A 30 -19.15 -1.88 2.47
CA ALA A 30 -19.72 -2.31 1.19
C ALA A 30 -20.80 -3.37 1.39
N TYR A 31 -20.61 -4.35 2.29
CA TYR A 31 -21.63 -5.33 2.62
C TYR A 31 -22.91 -4.68 3.19
N ALA A 32 -22.76 -3.69 4.08
CA ALA A 32 -23.90 -2.95 4.61
C ALA A 32 -24.65 -2.16 3.53
N LEU A 33 -23.93 -1.49 2.62
CA LEU A 33 -24.52 -0.75 1.50
C LEU A 33 -25.23 -1.67 0.49
N LEU A 34 -24.65 -2.85 0.25
CA LEU A 34 -25.27 -3.88 -0.59
C LEU A 34 -26.61 -4.34 -0.01
N LEU A 35 -26.67 -4.58 1.31
CA LEU A 35 -27.92 -4.92 2.02
C LEU A 35 -28.96 -3.79 1.97
N GLN A 36 -28.51 -2.54 1.88
CA GLN A 36 -29.39 -1.37 1.73
C GLN A 36 -29.77 -1.09 0.27
N HIS A 37 -29.26 -1.88 -0.68
CA HIS A 37 -29.42 -1.66 -2.12
C HIS A 37 -28.90 -0.30 -2.62
N ASP A 38 -27.99 0.35 -1.88
CA ASP A 38 -27.29 1.55 -2.36
C ASP A 38 -26.12 1.15 -3.26
N MET A 39 -26.43 0.82 -4.50
CA MET A 39 -25.46 0.32 -5.48
C MET A 39 -24.44 1.38 -5.91
N GLY A 40 -24.79 2.67 -5.82
CA GLY A 40 -23.90 3.77 -6.15
C GLY A 40 -22.78 3.91 -5.12
N ALA A 41 -23.15 4.01 -3.85
CA ALA A 41 -22.18 4.05 -2.76
C ALA A 41 -21.39 2.74 -2.65
N TYR A 42 -22.06 1.60 -2.82
CA TYR A 42 -21.41 0.28 -2.87
C TYR A 42 -20.30 0.23 -3.93
N GLY A 43 -20.60 0.66 -5.16
CA GLY A 43 -19.63 0.66 -6.26
C GLY A 43 -18.41 1.53 -5.95
N ALA A 44 -18.63 2.72 -5.38
CA ALA A 44 -17.55 3.61 -4.96
C ALA A 44 -16.66 2.98 -3.88
N VAL A 45 -17.26 2.38 -2.84
CA VAL A 45 -16.52 1.75 -1.74
C VAL A 45 -15.73 0.54 -2.22
N ILE A 46 -16.30 -0.33 -3.06
CA ILE A 46 -15.58 -1.48 -3.63
C ILE A 46 -14.43 -1.02 -4.52
N GLY A 47 -14.61 0.07 -5.28
CA GLY A 47 -13.53 0.69 -6.04
C GLY A 47 -12.34 1.10 -5.15
N GLN A 48 -12.62 1.74 -4.01
CA GLN A 48 -11.60 2.12 -3.03
C GLN A 48 -10.91 0.90 -2.41
N VAL A 49 -11.68 -0.11 -1.97
CA VAL A 49 -11.14 -1.37 -1.42
C VAL A 49 -10.17 -2.02 -2.41
N ASN A 50 -10.54 -2.10 -3.69
CA ASN A 50 -9.67 -2.68 -4.71
C ASN A 50 -8.40 -1.85 -4.94
N ALA A 51 -8.47 -0.52 -4.77
CA ALA A 51 -7.30 0.33 -4.87
C ALA A 51 -6.30 0.07 -3.73
N TYR A 52 -6.78 -0.09 -2.49
CA TYR A 52 -5.93 -0.44 -1.35
C TYR A 52 -5.19 -1.78 -1.57
N GLY A 53 -5.86 -2.78 -2.13
CA GLY A 53 -5.22 -4.06 -2.44
C GLY A 53 -4.11 -3.96 -3.47
N LYS A 54 -4.34 -3.18 -4.53
CA LYS A 54 -3.30 -2.90 -5.53
C LYS A 54 -2.10 -2.16 -4.94
N ILE A 55 -2.34 -1.23 -4.01
CA ILE A 55 -1.27 -0.51 -3.32
C ILE A 55 -0.47 -1.48 -2.44
N ALA A 56 -1.15 -2.31 -1.64
CA ALA A 56 -0.50 -3.31 -0.79
C ALA A 56 0.33 -4.30 -1.61
N ASP A 57 -0.20 -4.80 -2.72
CA ASP A 57 0.50 -5.69 -3.64
C ASP A 57 1.74 -5.04 -4.25
N HIS A 58 1.63 -3.77 -4.65
CA HIS A 58 2.77 -3.00 -5.15
C HIS A 58 3.85 -2.83 -4.06
N CYS A 59 3.48 -2.44 -2.85
CA CYS A 59 4.42 -2.33 -1.73
C CYS A 59 5.09 -3.69 -1.42
N ARG A 60 4.34 -4.79 -1.47
CA ARG A 60 4.87 -6.14 -1.26
C ARG A 60 5.90 -6.53 -2.33
N SER A 61 5.70 -6.09 -3.57
CA SER A 61 6.67 -6.30 -4.66
C SER A 61 8.00 -5.55 -4.47
N MET A 62 8.00 -4.49 -3.66
CA MET A 62 9.19 -3.69 -3.34
C MET A 62 9.92 -4.15 -2.06
N LEU A 63 9.40 -5.14 -1.34
CA LEU A 63 10.06 -5.69 -0.14
C LEU A 63 11.31 -6.46 -0.54
N GLY A 64 12.41 -6.28 0.18
CA GLY A 64 13.68 -6.97 -0.11
C GLY A 64 14.36 -6.58 -1.44
N SER A 65 13.74 -5.73 -2.27
CA SER A 65 14.41 -5.16 -3.44
C SER A 65 15.38 -4.07 -2.99
N MET A 66 16.67 -4.25 -3.28
CA MET A 66 17.67 -3.20 -3.13
C MET A 66 17.31 -2.07 -4.13
N PRO A 67 17.11 -0.82 -3.70
CA PRO A 67 16.95 0.29 -4.64
C PRO A 67 18.19 0.32 -5.53
N SER A 68 18.04 0.51 -6.84
CA SER A 68 19.20 0.87 -7.66
C SER A 68 19.75 2.15 -7.05
N GLU A 69 20.90 2.07 -6.38
CA GLU A 69 21.58 3.24 -5.84
C GLU A 69 21.73 4.23 -6.99
N VAL A 70 20.99 5.34 -6.93
CA VAL A 70 21.35 6.51 -7.72
C VAL A 70 22.69 6.93 -7.15
N PRO A 71 23.80 6.89 -7.92
CA PRO A 71 25.11 7.22 -7.40
C PRO A 71 25.04 8.58 -6.72
N ASN A 72 25.43 8.61 -5.45
CA ASN A 72 25.46 9.85 -4.69
C ASN A 72 26.44 10.82 -5.37
N GLN A 73 25.93 11.77 -6.16
CA GLN A 73 26.73 12.72 -6.95
C GLN A 73 27.54 13.71 -6.10
N SER A 74 27.47 13.62 -4.76
CA SER A 74 28.27 14.45 -3.86
C SER A 74 29.70 13.94 -3.65
N GLU A 75 30.04 12.74 -4.14
CA GLU A 75 31.42 12.23 -4.10
C GLU A 75 32.35 12.85 -5.17
N ASP A 76 31.81 13.52 -6.20
CA ASP A 76 32.57 14.20 -7.26
C ASP A 76 32.89 15.68 -6.97
N ALA A 77 32.47 16.21 -5.81
CA ALA A 77 32.84 17.54 -5.38
C ALA A 77 34.25 17.53 -4.75
N LYS A 78 35.28 17.51 -5.61
CA LYS A 78 36.68 17.68 -5.21
C LYS A 78 37.19 19.09 -5.47
#